data_AF-A0A6M3XSF1-F1
#
_entry.id   AF-A0A6M3XSF1-F1
#
_cell.length_a   1.000
_cell.length_b   1.000
_cell.length_c   1.000
_cell.angle_alpha   90.00
_cell.angle_beta   90.00
_cell.angle_gamma   90.00
#
_symmetry.space_group_name_H-M   'P 1'
#
loop_
_entity.id
_entity.type
_entity.pdbx_description
1 polymer ?
#
loop_
_entity_poly.entity_id
_entity_poly.type
_entity_poly.pdbx_seq_one_letter_code
_entity_poly.pdbx_strand_id
1 'polypeptide(L)' 'MSYSDLRRVQSPEFCMGNWPLNGHALDVSGHGNHGTASDVTYTDGPHGRQVGVFNGTTGYVTVGDAASLDF' A
#
# COMPACT_ATOMS: atom_id res chain seq x y z
N MET A 1 24.27 0.96 7.96
CA MET A 1 23.26 1.19 6.90
C MET A 1 23.38 2.64 6.46
N SER A 2 23.74 2.89 5.19
CA SER A 2 23.93 4.24 4.66
C SER A 2 22.60 4.85 4.22
N TYR A 3 22.45 6.16 4.39
CA TYR A 3 21.23 6.97 4.15
C TYR A 3 20.69 6.90 2.70
N SER A 4 21.39 6.24 1.79
CA SER A 4 21.04 6.03 0.39
C SER A 4 19.94 4.99 0.15
N ASP A 5 19.69 4.09 1.11
CA ASP A 5 18.75 2.98 0.91
C ASP A 5 17.28 3.36 1.19
N LEU A 6 17.08 4.42 2.00
CA LEU A 6 15.74 4.95 2.30
C LEU A 6 15.16 5.79 1.15
N ARG A 7 15.99 6.18 0.16
CA ARG A 7 15.52 6.98 -0.98
C ARG A 7 14.75 6.17 -2.02
N ARG A 8 14.89 4.84 -2.09
CA ARG A 8 14.16 4.05 -3.10
C ARG A 8 12.68 3.83 -2.76
N VAL A 9 12.37 3.74 -1.46
CA VAL A 9 10.99 3.60 -0.97
C VAL A 9 10.25 4.95 -0.93
N GLN A 10 10.98 6.07 -1.05
CA GLN A 10 10.43 7.43 -0.96
C GLN A 10 10.74 8.32 -2.18
N SER A 11 11.45 7.82 -3.20
CA SER A 11 11.65 8.55 -4.45
C SER A 11 10.35 8.52 -5.24
N PRO A 12 9.70 9.67 -5.47
CA PRO A 12 8.49 9.73 -6.30
C PRO A 12 8.72 9.25 -7.73
N GLU A 13 9.98 9.26 -8.17
CA GLU A 13 10.43 8.95 -9.52
C GLU A 13 10.45 7.45 -9.88
N PHE A 14 10.29 6.52 -8.93
CA PHE A 14 10.19 5.07 -9.23
C PHE A 14 9.08 4.32 -8.47
N CYS A 15 8.30 5.00 -7.64
CA CYS A 15 7.24 4.37 -6.85
C CYS A 15 5.93 4.33 -7.64
N MET A 16 5.57 3.18 -8.21
CA MET A 16 4.31 3.01 -8.97
C MET A 16 3.05 2.93 -8.07
N GLY A 17 3.24 2.84 -6.75
CA GLY A 17 2.17 2.81 -5.77
C GLY A 17 2.69 2.55 -4.37
N ASN A 18 2.00 3.09 -3.36
CA ASN A 18 2.29 2.87 -1.95
C ASN A 18 0.98 2.64 -1.18
N TRP A 19 0.74 1.40 -0.76
CA TRP A 19 -0.45 1.00 0.01
C TRP A 19 -0.06 0.67 1.46
N PRO A 20 -0.12 1.65 2.39
CA PRO A 20 0.32 1.46 3.77
C PRO A 20 -0.60 0.58 4.64
N LEU A 21 -1.83 0.29 4.17
CA LEU A 21 -2.83 -0.51 4.87
C LEU A 21 -3.17 -0.02 6.29
N ASN A 22 -3.11 1.29 6.48
CA ASN A 22 -3.34 1.98 7.76
C ASN A 22 -4.80 2.43 7.94
N GLY A 23 -5.74 1.49 7.80
CA GLY A 23 -7.18 1.77 7.88
C GLY A 23 -7.86 1.86 6.52
N HIS A 24 -7.09 1.76 5.42
CA HIS A 24 -7.60 1.77 4.05
C HIS A 24 -6.62 1.13 3.07
N ALA A 25 -7.11 0.83 1.86
CA ALA A 25 -6.29 0.35 0.73
C ALA A 25 -5.98 1.45 -0.29
N LEU A 26 -6.04 2.74 0.09
CA LEU A 26 -5.67 3.84 -0.80
C LEU A 26 -4.16 3.88 -1.06
N ASP A 27 -3.81 4.24 -2.29
CA ASP A 27 -2.45 4.60 -2.69
C ASP A 27 -2.11 6.02 -2.21
N VAL A 28 -0.99 6.13 -1.49
CA VAL A 28 -0.48 7.41 -0.95
C VAL A 28 0.75 7.94 -1.70
N SER A 29 1.16 7.28 -2.80
CA SER A 29 2.27 7.75 -3.64
C SER A 29 1.94 9.01 -4.44
N GLY A 30 0.65 9.28 -4.67
CA GLY A 30 0.16 10.37 -5.51
C GLY A 30 -0.22 9.96 -6.93
N HIS A 31 -0.02 8.69 -7.31
CA HIS A 31 -0.38 8.17 -8.63
C HIS A 31 -1.85 7.77 -8.77
N GLY A 32 -2.61 7.77 -7.67
CA GLY A 32 -4.04 7.48 -7.69
C GLY A 32 -4.37 6.00 -7.93
N ASN A 33 -3.39 5.12 -7.77
CA ASN A 33 -3.53 3.68 -7.99
C ASN A 33 -4.22 3.02 -6.79
N HIS A 34 -5.41 3.49 -6.42
CA HIS A 34 -6.09 3.03 -5.21
C HIS A 34 -6.47 1.55 -5.29
N GLY A 35 -6.24 0.84 -4.19
CA GLY A 35 -6.70 -0.52 -4.02
C GLY A 35 -8.14 -0.57 -3.49
N THR A 36 -8.84 -1.64 -3.84
CA THR A 36 -10.13 -2.03 -3.26
C THR A 36 -9.92 -3.26 -2.40
N ALA A 37 -10.30 -3.18 -1.12
CA ALA A 37 -10.13 -4.27 -0.17
C ALA A 37 -11.40 -5.16 -0.14
N SER A 38 -11.20 -6.47 -0.15
CA SER A 38 -12.24 -7.50 0.00
C SER A 38 -11.91 -8.38 1.19
N ASP A 39 -12.84 -8.55 2.12
CA ASP A 39 -12.67 -9.32 3.36
C ASP A 39 -11.40 -8.97 4.16
N VAL A 40 -11.00 -7.70 4.10
CA VAL A 40 -9.94 -7.11 4.92
C VAL A 40 -10.57 -6.24 5.99
N THR A 41 -10.13 -6.43 7.23
CA THR A 41 -10.45 -5.52 8.33
C THR A 41 -9.21 -4.75 8.74
N TYR A 42 -9.38 -3.64 9.45
CA TYR A 42 -8.27 -2.83 9.95
C TYR A 42 -8.33 -2.76 11.47
N THR A 43 -7.18 -2.97 12.11
CA THR A 43 -7.04 -2.96 13.58
C THR A 43 -5.78 -2.22 13.99
N ASP A 44 -5.67 -1.86 15.26
CA ASP A 44 -4.46 -1.24 15.80
C ASP A 44 -3.27 -2.20 15.74
N GLY A 45 -2.22 -1.75 15.06
CA GLY A 45 -0.95 -2.45 14.96
C GLY A 45 0.04 -2.08 16.07
N PRO A 46 1.20 -2.75 16.11
CA PRO A 46 2.16 -2.69 17.23
C PRO A 46 2.74 -1.31 17.55
N HIS A 47 2.54 -0.32 16.68
CA HIS A 47 3.14 1.02 16.80
C HIS A 47 2.09 2.14 16.72
N GLY A 48 0.85 1.87 17.13
CA GLY A 48 -0.24 2.86 17.10
C GLY A 48 -0.64 3.27 15.68
N ARG A 49 -0.36 2.41 14.71
CA ARG A 49 -0.80 2.55 13.31
C ARG A 49 -1.72 1.39 13.01
N GLN A 50 -2.81 1.66 12.31
CA GLN A 50 -3.68 0.58 11.85
C GLN A 50 -2.92 -0.34 10.88
N VAL A 51 -3.32 -1.61 10.84
CA VAL A 51 -2.81 -2.63 9.92
C VAL A 51 -3.97 -3.40 9.30
N GLY A 52 -3.82 -3.80 8.04
CA GLY A 52 -4.75 -4.69 7.37
C GLY A 52 -4.65 -6.11 7.92
N VAL A 53 -5.78 -6.70 8.32
CA VAL A 53 -5.90 -8.08 8.77
C VAL A 53 -6.54 -8.90 7.66
N PHE A 54 -5.79 -9.88 7.17
CA PHE A 54 -6.21 -10.81 6.13
C PHE A 54 -6.57 -12.15 6.76
N ASN A 55 -7.66 -12.76 6.30
CA ASN A 55 -8.15 -14.03 6.85
C ASN A 55 -7.45 -15.28 6.26
N GLY A 56 -6.53 -15.10 5.32
CA GLY A 56 -5.78 -16.17 4.66
C GLY A 56 -6.56 -16.98 3.62
N THR A 57 -7.80 -16.61 3.30
CA THR A 57 -8.65 -17.32 2.33
C THR A 57 -9.26 -16.39 1.30
N THR A 58 -10.09 -15.44 1.72
CA THR A 58 -10.82 -14.50 0.85
C THR A 58 -10.37 -13.05 1.02
N GLY A 59 -9.49 -12.78 1.99
CA GLY A 59 -8.91 -11.46 2.21
C GLY A 59 -7.90 -11.12 1.13
N TYR A 60 -8.20 -10.10 0.32
CA TYR A 60 -7.28 -9.57 -0.68
C TYR A 60 -7.51 -8.06 -0.93
N VAL A 61 -6.51 -7.42 -1.55
CA VAL A 61 -6.64 -6.08 -2.11
C VAL A 61 -6.41 -6.18 -3.61
N THR A 62 -7.32 -5.63 -4.40
CA THR A 62 -7.18 -5.53 -5.85
C THR A 62 -6.87 -4.10 -6.24
N VAL A 63 -5.88 -3.92 -7.09
CA VAL A 63 -5.57 -2.66 -7.76
C VAL A 63 -5.93 -2.86 -9.23
N GLY A 64 -6.76 -1.98 -9.77
CA GLY A 64 -7.11 -2.01 -11.18
C GLY A 64 -5.89 -1.68 -12.04
N ASP A 65 -5.84 -2.28 -13.23
CA ASP A 65 -4.81 -1.94 -14.21
C ASP A 65 -4.85 -0.44 -14.55
N ALA A 66 -3.67 0.15 -14.73
CA ALA A 66 -3.51 1.56 -15.02
C ALA A 66 -2.17 1.80 -15.74
N ALA A 67 -2.15 2.76 -16.67
CA ALA A 67 -0.93 3.11 -17.40
C ALA A 67 0.21 3.60 -16.49
N SER A 68 -0.13 4.15 -15.31
CA SER A 68 0.84 4.53 -14.26
C SER A 68 1.53 3.34 -13.59
N LEU A 69 1.11 2.10 -13.87
CA LEU A 69 1.71 0.87 -13.38
C LEU A 69 2.60 0.16 -14.43
N ASP A 70 2.63 0.66 -15.66
CA ASP A 70 3.42 0.12 -16.76
C ASP A 70 4.77 0.89 -16.84
N PHE A 71 5.89 0.22 -16.60
CA PHE A 71 7.22 0.83 -16.43
C PHE A 71 8.34 0.14 -17.18
#